data_AF-A0A1G0SFB8-F1
#
_entry.id   AF-A0A1G0SFB8-F1
#
_cell.length_a   1.000
_cell.length_b   1.000
_cell.length_c   1.000
_cell.angle_alpha   90.00
_cell.angle_beta   90.00
_cell.angle_gamma   90.00
#
_symmetry.space_group_name_H-M   'P 1'
#
loop_
_entity.id
_entity.type
_entity.pdbx_description
1 polymer ?
#
loop_
_entity_poly.entity_id
_entity_poly.type
_entity_poly.pdbx_seq_one_letter_code
_entity_poly.pdbx_strand_id
1 'polypeptide(L)'
;MDEKKLAESLKNIERVFNIKLSTLQKKSFLAKDGNNVRISKYDGKPDEVFISKVKLDNKFSADYFRNHLAGFLSELEKEEVKYLHIFIPKYQAFKSYFDNEEYFYRTFIEGIYYGNYSFNLYKSEKKDLKELNILFYADDSKKLKSALNKAEIVMHGVNFTRDLENEPAIRLTPDELASRIKTNLNKLGVKIKVYDEKEIQKRKMGGLLAVGMGSENPPRFIIMEYKGRSKGKKRKIALVGKGVTFDSGGISIKPAQNMGYMKADMSGAAVVAGTLLAAAKAKLPVDIIGVIPSAENMLSGKSMRPGDIVKTSSGKTIEVDNTDAEGRMILSDALHYASQQKPDVIIDLATLTGACVVALGEFVAGLFTKDQKLSDTLFKLGLKTYDRLWPLPMWDDYHIQNKSDVADVKNVGGKWGGAITAAKFLENFVDSKIPWVHLDIAGPSFFNDSSNYSKKYMTGFGVRLLFEFLQENSKRK
;
A
#
# COMPACT_ATOMS: atom_id res chain seq x y z
N MET A 1 -20.41 27.43 0.46
CA MET A 1 -21.32 26.96 -0.61
C MET A 1 -22.54 27.87 -0.62
N ASP A 2 -23.02 28.31 -1.77
CA ASP A 2 -24.22 29.16 -1.88
C ASP A 2 -25.47 28.31 -1.66
N GLU A 3 -26.15 28.47 -0.52
CA GLU A 3 -27.35 27.71 -0.14
C GLU A 3 -28.46 27.83 -1.19
N LYS A 4 -28.51 28.94 -1.94
CA LYS A 4 -29.50 29.14 -3.01
C LYS A 4 -29.26 28.17 -4.18
N LYS A 5 -28.00 27.98 -4.58
CA LYS A 5 -27.64 27.02 -5.64
C LYS A 5 -27.92 25.58 -5.25
N LEU A 6 -27.70 25.23 -3.97
CA LEU A 6 -28.01 23.90 -3.45
C LEU A 6 -29.52 23.65 -3.46
N ALA A 7 -30.32 24.64 -3.02
CA ALA A 7 -31.78 24.55 -3.04
C ALA A 7 -32.33 24.41 -4.46
N GLU A 8 -31.76 25.11 -5.44
CA GLU A 8 -32.13 24.95 -6.86
C GLU A 8 -31.75 23.57 -7.41
N SER A 9 -30.56 23.06 -7.04
CA SER A 9 -30.13 21.72 -7.42
C SER A 9 -31.07 20.64 -6.88
N LEU A 10 -31.56 20.79 -5.65
CA LEU A 10 -32.57 19.88 -5.07
C LEU A 10 -33.88 19.88 -5.87
N LYS A 11 -34.38 21.04 -6.29
CA LYS A 11 -35.58 21.12 -7.14
C LYS A 11 -35.39 20.38 -8.47
N ASN A 12 -34.20 20.49 -9.06
CA ASN A 12 -33.85 19.75 -10.27
C ASN A 12 -33.81 18.23 -10.02
N ILE A 13 -33.24 17.78 -8.92
CA ILE A 13 -33.22 16.36 -8.53
C ILE A 13 -34.65 15.83 -8.32
N GLU A 14 -35.51 16.59 -7.62
CA GLU A 14 -36.93 16.26 -7.44
C GLU A 14 -37.64 16.04 -8.77
N ARG A 15 -37.42 16.95 -9.73
CA ARG A 15 -37.98 16.85 -11.08
C ARG A 15 -37.44 15.66 -11.86
N VAL A 16 -36.12 15.45 -11.88
CA VAL A 16 -35.47 14.41 -12.70
C VAL A 16 -35.84 13.01 -12.25
N PHE A 17 -35.88 12.75 -10.94
CA PHE A 17 -36.20 11.42 -10.40
C PHE A 17 -37.70 11.23 -10.08
N ASN A 18 -38.51 12.26 -10.35
CA ASN A 18 -39.92 12.31 -9.99
C ASN A 18 -40.15 11.95 -8.51
N ILE A 19 -39.48 12.69 -7.62
CA ILE A 19 -39.55 12.54 -6.15
C ILE A 19 -39.97 13.86 -5.50
N LYS A 20 -40.53 13.79 -4.30
CA LYS A 20 -40.91 14.96 -3.51
C LYS A 20 -40.34 14.85 -2.10
N LEU A 21 -39.42 15.75 -1.77
CA LEU A 21 -38.89 15.88 -0.42
C LEU A 21 -39.90 16.64 0.46
N SER A 22 -40.11 16.16 1.70
CA SER A 22 -40.89 16.89 2.69
C SER A 22 -40.22 18.20 3.08
N THR A 23 -40.98 19.15 3.61
CA THR A 23 -40.43 20.42 4.13
C THR A 23 -39.35 20.17 5.18
N LEU A 24 -39.54 19.16 6.05
CA LEU A 24 -38.54 18.77 7.04
C LEU A 24 -37.27 18.22 6.38
N GLN A 25 -37.40 17.30 5.42
CA GLN A 25 -36.23 16.75 4.70
C GLN A 25 -35.42 17.84 3.99
N LYS A 26 -36.10 18.79 3.34
CA LYS A 26 -35.42 19.95 2.69
C LYS A 26 -34.68 20.80 3.71
N LYS A 27 -35.35 21.18 4.81
CA LYS A 27 -34.73 21.98 5.88
C LYS A 27 -33.53 21.25 6.49
N SER A 28 -33.68 19.97 6.82
CA SER A 28 -32.61 19.15 7.38
C SER A 28 -31.41 19.02 6.43
N PHE A 29 -31.64 18.76 5.14
CA PHE A 29 -30.54 18.65 4.16
C PHE A 29 -29.79 19.97 3.95
N LEU A 30 -30.53 21.09 3.88
CA LEU A 30 -29.97 22.42 3.70
C LEU A 30 -29.25 22.94 4.96
N ALA A 31 -29.62 22.45 6.15
CA ALA A 31 -28.97 22.82 7.40
C ALA A 31 -27.45 22.56 7.35
N LYS A 32 -26.68 23.37 8.09
CA LYS A 32 -25.22 23.30 8.13
C LYS A 32 -24.70 21.89 8.39
N ASP A 33 -25.33 21.15 9.30
CA ASP A 33 -24.89 19.82 9.73
C ASP A 33 -25.63 18.67 9.03
N GLY A 34 -26.70 18.96 8.29
CA GLY A 34 -27.36 17.95 7.45
C GLY A 34 -26.42 17.45 6.38
N ASN A 35 -26.38 16.13 6.14
CA ASN A 35 -25.45 15.56 5.17
C ASN A 35 -26.15 14.74 4.08
N ASN A 36 -27.09 13.87 4.45
CA ASN A 36 -27.71 12.94 3.50
C ASN A 36 -29.24 12.99 3.59
N VAL A 37 -29.92 12.70 2.48
CA VAL A 37 -31.34 12.36 2.46
C VAL A 37 -31.55 11.12 1.62
N ARG A 38 -32.39 10.22 2.13
CA ARG A 38 -32.79 8.97 1.49
C ARG A 38 -34.30 8.99 1.32
N ILE A 39 -34.79 8.67 0.13
CA ILE A 39 -36.23 8.70 -0.21
C ILE A 39 -36.58 7.42 -0.97
N SER A 40 -37.47 6.62 -0.40
CA SER A 40 -38.07 5.47 -1.06
C SER A 40 -39.30 5.92 -1.85
N LYS A 41 -39.45 5.42 -3.08
CA LYS A 41 -40.64 5.65 -3.91
C LYS A 41 -41.65 4.54 -3.66
N TYR A 42 -42.94 4.88 -3.73
CA TYR A 42 -44.02 3.91 -3.62
C TYR A 42 -44.15 3.06 -4.91
N ASP A 43 -43.89 3.67 -6.06
CA ASP A 43 -43.96 3.04 -7.37
C ASP A 43 -42.89 3.57 -8.36
N GLY A 44 -42.64 2.78 -9.40
CA GLY A 44 -41.68 3.11 -10.46
C GLY A 44 -40.20 2.95 -10.08
N LYS A 45 -39.31 3.28 -11.02
CA LYS A 45 -37.85 3.27 -10.82
C LYS A 45 -37.27 4.70 -10.75
N PRO A 46 -36.11 4.90 -10.10
CA PRO A 46 -35.48 3.96 -9.15
C PRO A 46 -36.37 3.73 -7.92
N ASP A 47 -36.24 2.60 -7.22
CA ASP A 47 -37.05 2.32 -6.01
C ASP A 47 -36.69 3.29 -4.87
N GLU A 48 -35.46 3.81 -4.90
CA GLU A 48 -34.94 4.70 -3.88
C GLU A 48 -33.94 5.71 -4.46
N VAL A 49 -33.92 6.91 -3.88
CA VAL A 49 -32.97 7.97 -4.20
C VAL A 49 -32.21 8.37 -2.95
N PHE A 50 -30.88 8.26 -3.02
CA PHE A 50 -29.96 8.74 -2.00
C PHE A 50 -29.25 10.00 -2.49
N ILE A 51 -29.34 11.08 -1.71
CA ILE A 51 -28.73 12.37 -2.01
C ILE A 51 -27.73 12.67 -0.89
N SER A 52 -26.45 12.77 -1.25
CA SER A 52 -25.36 13.11 -0.35
C SER A 52 -24.85 14.52 -0.62
N LYS A 53 -24.77 15.35 0.42
CA LYS A 53 -24.23 16.70 0.36
C LYS A 53 -22.72 16.63 0.54
N VAL A 54 -21.98 17.06 -0.48
CA VAL A 54 -20.53 17.17 -0.42
C VAL A 54 -20.13 18.56 0.07
N LYS A 55 -19.42 18.62 1.21
CA LYS A 55 -18.88 19.87 1.75
C LYS A 55 -17.46 20.05 1.23
N LEU A 56 -17.25 21.09 0.43
CA LEU A 56 -15.93 21.52 -0.06
C LEU A 56 -15.32 22.53 0.92
N ASP A 57 -15.03 22.06 2.13
CA ASP A 57 -14.33 22.83 3.15
C ASP A 57 -12.84 22.44 3.21
N ASN A 58 -12.13 22.92 4.24
CA ASN A 58 -10.72 22.61 4.45
C ASN A 58 -10.45 21.15 4.86
N LYS A 59 -11.47 20.35 5.15
CA LYS A 59 -11.36 18.92 5.47
C LYS A 59 -11.56 18.03 4.24
N PHE A 60 -12.02 18.58 3.13
CA PHE A 60 -12.19 17.82 1.89
C PHE A 60 -10.83 17.38 1.33
N SER A 61 -10.73 16.10 0.94
CA SER A 61 -9.54 15.52 0.33
C SER A 61 -9.89 14.65 -0.87
N ALA A 62 -8.88 14.26 -1.64
CA ALA A 62 -9.03 13.33 -2.77
C ALA A 62 -9.57 11.95 -2.36
N ASP A 63 -9.61 11.64 -1.07
CA ASP A 63 -10.10 10.36 -0.54
C ASP A 63 -11.59 10.36 -0.19
N TYR A 64 -12.23 11.53 -0.15
CA TYR A 64 -13.62 11.67 0.29
C TYR A 64 -14.55 10.65 -0.38
N PHE A 65 -14.49 10.52 -1.71
CA PHE A 65 -15.37 9.62 -2.45
C PHE A 65 -15.05 8.15 -2.24
N ARG A 66 -13.77 7.80 -2.04
CA ARG A 66 -13.38 6.42 -1.73
C ARG A 66 -13.97 6.00 -0.39
N ASN A 67 -13.71 6.82 0.63
CA ASN A 67 -14.17 6.58 1.98
C ASN A 67 -15.69 6.56 2.09
N HIS A 68 -16.35 7.52 1.44
CA HIS A 68 -17.81 7.62 1.46
C HIS A 68 -18.48 6.41 0.79
N LEU A 69 -18.05 6.04 -0.42
CA LEU A 69 -18.64 4.92 -1.15
C LEU A 69 -18.32 3.57 -0.52
N ALA A 70 -17.12 3.39 0.04
CA ALA A 70 -16.79 2.17 0.76
C ALA A 70 -17.68 1.97 2.00
N GLY A 71 -17.94 3.06 2.74
CA GLY A 71 -18.87 3.05 3.87
C GLY A 71 -20.31 2.76 3.40
N PHE A 72 -20.76 3.45 2.36
CA PHE A 72 -22.10 3.27 1.82
C PHE A 72 -22.36 1.84 1.34
N LEU A 73 -21.40 1.20 0.64
CA LEU A 73 -21.53 -0.21 0.25
C LEU A 73 -21.67 -1.15 1.44
N SER A 74 -20.98 -0.87 2.55
CA SER A 74 -21.09 -1.69 3.77
C SER A 74 -22.49 -1.59 4.38
N GLU A 75 -23.18 -0.46 4.23
CA GLU A 75 -24.58 -0.28 4.64
C GLU A 75 -25.52 -1.10 3.75
N LEU A 76 -25.27 -1.10 2.43
CA LEU A 76 -26.09 -1.83 1.45
C LEU A 76 -25.98 -3.36 1.55
N GLU A 77 -24.95 -3.92 2.20
CA GLU A 77 -24.82 -5.38 2.39
C GLU A 77 -26.07 -5.99 3.07
N LYS A 78 -26.72 -5.21 3.93
CA LYS A 78 -27.91 -5.60 4.70
C LYS A 78 -29.21 -5.51 3.89
N GLU A 79 -29.16 -5.01 2.66
CA GLU A 79 -30.33 -4.70 1.85
C GLU A 79 -30.38 -5.59 0.59
N GLU A 80 -31.53 -5.65 -0.08
CA GLU A 80 -31.72 -6.40 -1.33
C GLU A 80 -31.60 -5.48 -2.55
N VAL A 81 -30.44 -4.86 -2.72
CA VAL A 81 -30.17 -3.95 -3.84
C VAL A 81 -29.50 -4.71 -4.99
N LYS A 82 -30.15 -4.71 -6.16
CA LYS A 82 -29.61 -5.31 -7.39
C LYS A 82 -28.89 -4.32 -8.30
N TYR A 83 -29.29 -3.05 -8.26
CA TYR A 83 -28.76 -1.98 -9.11
C TYR A 83 -28.44 -0.74 -8.28
N LEU A 84 -27.23 -0.21 -8.44
CA LEU A 84 -26.79 1.05 -7.84
C LEU A 84 -26.37 2.01 -8.95
N HIS A 85 -27.13 3.10 -9.10
CA HIS A 85 -26.84 4.15 -10.08
C HIS A 85 -26.12 5.31 -9.38
N ILE A 86 -24.88 5.59 -9.79
CA ILE A 86 -24.03 6.62 -9.19
C ILE A 86 -23.88 7.77 -10.18
N PHE A 87 -24.45 8.92 -9.84
CA PHE A 87 -24.32 10.16 -10.60
C PHE A 87 -23.14 10.96 -10.08
N ILE A 88 -22.05 10.97 -10.86
CA ILE A 88 -20.83 11.69 -10.53
C ILE A 88 -21.06 13.19 -10.80
N PRO A 89 -20.82 14.08 -9.83
CA PRO A 89 -21.01 15.51 -10.02
C PRO A 89 -19.95 16.11 -10.96
N LYS A 90 -20.26 17.28 -11.52
CA LYS A 90 -19.39 17.94 -12.52
C LYS A 90 -18.00 18.22 -11.97
N TYR A 91 -16.97 17.77 -12.68
CA TYR A 91 -15.56 17.95 -12.30
C TYR A 91 -15.17 19.41 -12.05
N GLN A 92 -15.80 20.37 -12.74
CA GLN A 92 -15.49 21.80 -12.59
C GLN A 92 -15.61 22.30 -11.14
N ALA A 93 -16.51 21.73 -10.34
CA ALA A 93 -16.66 22.08 -8.92
C ALA A 93 -15.51 21.54 -8.04
N PHE A 94 -14.75 20.55 -8.53
CA PHE A 94 -13.73 19.81 -7.80
C PHE A 94 -12.32 20.01 -8.35
N LYS A 95 -12.13 20.83 -9.39
CA LYS A 95 -10.84 21.02 -10.09
C LYS A 95 -9.67 21.43 -9.20
N SER A 96 -9.92 22.07 -8.06
CA SER A 96 -8.88 22.46 -7.09
C SER A 96 -8.37 21.31 -6.23
N TYR A 97 -9.07 20.18 -6.21
CA TYR A 97 -8.79 19.04 -5.33
C TYR A 97 -8.28 17.80 -6.08
N PHE A 98 -8.41 17.77 -7.41
CA PHE A 98 -8.03 16.64 -8.24
C PHE A 98 -7.27 17.11 -9.48
N ASP A 99 -6.12 16.50 -9.73
CA ASP A 99 -5.22 16.84 -10.85
C ASP A 99 -5.91 16.83 -12.22
N ASN A 100 -6.86 15.91 -12.42
CA ASN A 100 -7.62 15.78 -13.65
C ASN A 100 -8.94 15.03 -13.42
N GLU A 101 -9.83 15.17 -14.40
CA GLU A 101 -11.18 14.59 -14.39
C GLU A 101 -11.19 13.05 -14.40
N GLU A 102 -10.27 12.39 -15.10
CA GLU A 102 -10.15 10.92 -15.09
C GLU A 102 -9.83 10.42 -13.67
N TYR A 103 -8.89 11.06 -12.99
CA TYR A 103 -8.51 10.71 -11.61
C TYR A 103 -9.65 10.97 -10.63
N PHE A 104 -10.37 12.08 -10.80
CA PHE A 104 -11.58 12.37 -10.02
C PHE A 104 -12.61 11.24 -10.15
N TYR A 105 -12.96 10.81 -11.36
CA TYR A 105 -13.87 9.67 -11.60
C TYR A 105 -13.35 8.38 -10.98
N ARG A 106 -12.03 8.14 -11.08
CA ARG A 106 -11.38 6.94 -10.53
C ARG A 106 -11.62 6.77 -9.04
N THR A 107 -11.65 7.86 -8.27
CA THR A 107 -11.86 7.81 -6.81
C THR A 107 -13.22 7.26 -6.41
N PHE A 108 -14.26 7.45 -7.24
CA PHE A 108 -15.57 6.85 -7.00
C PHE A 108 -15.51 5.33 -7.16
N ILE A 109 -14.90 4.89 -8.26
CA ILE A 109 -14.79 3.48 -8.61
C ILE A 109 -13.88 2.74 -7.61
N GLU A 110 -12.75 3.34 -7.20
CA GLU A 110 -11.87 2.80 -6.17
C GLU A 110 -12.63 2.60 -4.84
N GLY A 111 -13.51 3.53 -4.46
CA GLY A 111 -14.38 3.40 -3.28
C GLY A 111 -15.28 2.16 -3.32
N ILE A 112 -15.80 1.83 -4.51
CA ILE A 112 -16.59 0.61 -4.70
C ILE A 112 -15.75 -0.64 -4.46
N TYR A 113 -14.56 -0.73 -5.05
CA TYR A 113 -13.68 -1.88 -4.81
C TYR A 113 -13.26 -2.01 -3.35
N TYR A 114 -12.99 -0.90 -2.68
CA TYR A 114 -12.65 -0.89 -1.26
C TYR A 114 -13.79 -1.39 -0.37
N GLY A 115 -15.02 -0.92 -0.63
CA GLY A 115 -16.21 -1.34 0.11
C GLY A 115 -16.61 -2.79 -0.15
N ASN A 116 -16.28 -3.32 -1.33
CA ASN A 116 -16.59 -4.70 -1.72
C ASN A 116 -15.50 -5.71 -1.30
N TYR A 117 -14.38 -5.25 -0.72
CA TYR A 117 -13.34 -6.17 -0.29
C TYR A 117 -13.75 -6.93 0.98
N SER A 118 -13.58 -8.25 0.96
CA SER A 118 -13.72 -9.07 2.16
C SER A 118 -12.69 -10.19 2.17
N PHE A 119 -12.15 -10.48 3.36
CA PHE A 119 -11.31 -11.64 3.61
C PHE A 119 -12.08 -12.62 4.48
N ASN A 120 -12.81 -13.54 3.85
CA ASN A 120 -13.64 -14.56 4.50
C ASN A 120 -13.18 -16.00 4.15
N LEU A 121 -11.99 -16.15 3.57
CA LEU A 121 -11.46 -17.42 3.05
C LEU A 121 -11.53 -18.57 4.07
N TYR A 122 -11.29 -18.28 5.36
CA TYR A 122 -11.26 -19.25 6.45
C TYR A 122 -12.55 -19.37 7.25
N LYS A 123 -13.61 -18.65 6.89
CA LYS A 123 -14.91 -18.83 7.53
C LYS A 123 -15.58 -20.09 6.98
N SER A 124 -16.00 -20.99 7.87
CA SER A 124 -16.82 -22.15 7.53
C SER A 124 -18.19 -21.71 7.00
N GLU A 125 -18.83 -20.80 7.72
CA GLU A 125 -20.05 -20.13 7.29
C GLU A 125 -19.71 -18.95 6.37
N LYS A 126 -19.86 -19.18 5.06
CA LYS A 126 -19.76 -18.11 4.06
C LYS A 126 -21.13 -17.46 3.92
N LYS A 127 -21.14 -16.13 3.93
CA LYS A 127 -22.33 -15.38 3.52
C LYS A 127 -22.56 -15.56 2.03
N ASP A 128 -23.81 -15.70 1.63
CA ASP A 128 -24.18 -15.65 0.20
C ASP A 128 -23.81 -14.29 -0.38
N LEU A 129 -23.09 -14.34 -1.50
CA LEU A 129 -22.72 -13.13 -2.24
C LEU A 129 -23.92 -12.68 -3.06
N LYS A 130 -24.38 -11.45 -2.81
CA LYS A 130 -25.39 -10.79 -3.63
C LYS A 130 -24.72 -10.12 -4.83
N GLU A 131 -25.31 -10.26 -6.01
CA GLU A 131 -24.87 -9.53 -7.19
C GLU A 131 -25.38 -8.09 -7.15
N LEU A 132 -24.47 -7.13 -7.25
CA LEU A 132 -24.79 -5.70 -7.32
C LEU A 132 -24.27 -5.13 -8.65
N ASN A 133 -25.18 -4.69 -9.50
CA ASN A 133 -24.89 -4.03 -10.76
C ASN A 133 -24.70 -2.52 -10.52
N ILE A 134 -23.51 -1.99 -10.82
CA ILE A 134 -23.19 -0.58 -10.55
C ILE A 134 -23.05 0.18 -11.86
N LEU A 135 -23.85 1.23 -12.04
CA LEU A 135 -23.85 2.09 -13.21
C LEU A 135 -23.37 3.49 -12.83
N PHE A 136 -22.28 3.94 -13.44
CA PHE A 136 -21.75 5.30 -13.25
C PHE A 136 -22.21 6.23 -14.37
N TYR A 137 -22.64 7.43 -13.99
CA TYR A 137 -23.05 8.50 -14.89
C TYR A 137 -22.16 9.72 -14.67
N ALA A 138 -21.55 10.24 -15.73
CA ALA A 138 -20.67 11.41 -15.69
C ALA A 138 -20.74 12.19 -17.01
N ASP A 139 -20.27 13.44 -17.02
CA ASP A 139 -20.30 14.32 -18.20
C ASP A 139 -19.42 13.80 -19.35
N ASP A 140 -18.24 13.24 -19.04
CA ASP A 140 -17.30 12.68 -20.03
C ASP A 140 -17.23 11.14 -19.94
N SER A 141 -17.99 10.48 -20.81
CA SER A 141 -18.06 9.01 -20.86
C SER A 141 -16.74 8.34 -21.28
N LYS A 142 -15.90 9.01 -22.08
CA LYS A 142 -14.60 8.46 -22.50
C LYS A 142 -13.63 8.44 -21.32
N LYS A 143 -13.54 9.54 -20.57
CA LYS A 143 -12.73 9.61 -19.35
C LYS A 143 -13.26 8.68 -18.28
N LEU A 144 -14.58 8.54 -18.13
CA LEU A 144 -15.18 7.59 -17.20
C LEU A 144 -14.78 6.14 -17.53
N LYS A 145 -14.84 5.74 -18.81
CA LYS A 145 -14.40 4.40 -19.24
C LYS A 145 -12.90 4.17 -18.98
N SER A 146 -12.07 5.18 -19.23
CA SER A 146 -10.63 5.13 -18.92
C SER A 146 -10.37 4.98 -17.42
N ALA A 147 -11.09 5.75 -16.61
CA ALA A 147 -11.03 5.71 -15.16
C ALA A 147 -11.47 4.34 -14.61
N LEU A 148 -12.53 3.74 -15.17
CA LEU A 148 -13.01 2.41 -14.78
C LEU A 148 -11.96 1.33 -15.02
N ASN A 149 -11.40 1.27 -16.24
CA ASN A 149 -10.33 0.32 -16.57
C ASN A 149 -9.11 0.49 -15.64
N LYS A 150 -8.74 1.75 -15.35
CA LYS A 150 -7.58 2.05 -14.50
C LYS A 150 -7.82 1.73 -13.04
N ALA A 151 -9.00 2.06 -12.50
CA ALA A 151 -9.40 1.71 -11.15
C ALA A 151 -9.37 0.19 -10.96
N GLU A 152 -9.96 -0.57 -11.88
CA GLU A 152 -9.95 -2.04 -11.83
C GLU A 152 -8.52 -2.60 -11.79
N ILE A 153 -7.62 -2.09 -12.62
CA ILE A 153 -6.22 -2.54 -12.64
C ILE A 153 -5.51 -2.25 -11.31
N VAL A 154 -5.63 -1.01 -10.81
CA VAL A 154 -4.97 -0.58 -9.57
C VAL A 154 -5.56 -1.32 -8.37
N MET A 155 -6.88 -1.45 -8.31
CA MET A 155 -7.57 -2.12 -7.21
C MET A 155 -7.36 -3.63 -7.21
N HIS A 156 -7.12 -4.26 -8.36
CA HIS A 156 -6.61 -5.64 -8.38
C HIS A 156 -5.23 -5.76 -7.72
N GLY A 157 -4.35 -4.77 -7.91
CA GLY A 157 -3.07 -4.71 -7.21
C GLY A 157 -3.26 -4.54 -5.71
N VAL A 158 -4.10 -3.58 -5.30
CA VAL A 158 -4.42 -3.32 -3.89
C VAL A 158 -5.01 -4.56 -3.23
N ASN A 159 -6.03 -5.19 -3.83
CA ASN A 159 -6.68 -6.35 -3.23
C ASN A 159 -5.75 -7.56 -3.17
N PHE A 160 -4.89 -7.76 -4.18
CA PHE A 160 -3.86 -8.80 -4.11
C PHE A 160 -2.88 -8.55 -2.96
N THR A 161 -2.47 -7.30 -2.74
CA THR A 161 -1.68 -6.93 -1.56
C THR A 161 -2.43 -7.23 -0.26
N ARG A 162 -3.69 -6.82 -0.14
CA ARG A 162 -4.53 -7.10 1.05
C ARG A 162 -4.71 -8.61 1.28
N ASP A 163 -4.87 -9.40 0.23
CA ASP A 163 -5.01 -10.85 0.35
C ASP A 163 -3.76 -11.49 0.94
N LEU A 164 -2.57 -11.01 0.57
CA LEU A 164 -1.32 -11.45 1.17
C LEU A 164 -1.18 -10.97 2.61
N GLU A 165 -1.42 -9.69 2.89
CA GLU A 165 -1.28 -9.12 4.24
C GLU A 165 -2.26 -9.75 5.27
N ASN A 166 -3.46 -10.15 4.82
CA ASN A 166 -4.46 -10.75 5.70
C ASN A 166 -4.29 -12.26 5.89
N GLU A 167 -3.49 -12.93 5.06
CA GLU A 167 -3.23 -14.36 5.11
C GLU A 167 -2.53 -14.74 6.44
N PRO A 168 -2.97 -15.77 7.18
CA PRO A 168 -2.26 -16.22 8.37
C PRO A 168 -0.87 -16.78 8.03
N ALA A 169 0.10 -16.53 8.91
CA ALA A 169 1.49 -16.98 8.77
C ALA A 169 1.63 -18.49 8.52
N ILE A 170 0.80 -19.31 9.18
CA ILE A 170 0.78 -20.77 8.98
C ILE A 170 0.47 -21.19 7.53
N ARG A 171 -0.13 -20.30 6.74
CA ARG A 171 -0.42 -20.51 5.32
C ARG A 171 0.57 -19.78 4.43
N LEU A 172 0.86 -18.51 4.73
CA LEU A 172 1.76 -17.70 3.90
C LEU A 172 3.23 -17.82 4.34
N THR A 173 3.83 -19.00 4.15
CA THR A 173 5.27 -19.18 4.38
C THR A 173 6.11 -18.46 3.31
N PRO A 174 7.44 -18.31 3.45
CA PRO A 174 8.29 -17.69 2.42
C PRO A 174 8.17 -18.34 1.05
N ASP A 175 7.97 -19.67 1.01
CA ASP A 175 7.77 -20.43 -0.23
C ASP A 175 6.38 -20.19 -0.83
N GLU A 176 5.33 -20.18 0.00
CA GLU A 176 3.97 -19.92 -0.47
C GLU A 176 3.83 -18.47 -0.99
N LEU A 177 4.47 -17.50 -0.34
CA LEU A 177 4.55 -16.13 -0.84
C LEU A 177 5.14 -16.09 -2.25
N ALA A 178 6.27 -16.78 -2.48
CA ALA A 178 6.88 -16.88 -3.80
C ALA A 178 5.94 -17.53 -4.84
N SER A 179 5.24 -18.60 -4.45
CA SER A 179 4.31 -19.34 -5.29
C SER A 179 3.09 -18.51 -5.71
N ARG A 180 2.49 -17.75 -4.79
CA ARG A 180 1.35 -16.86 -5.08
C ARG A 180 1.72 -15.70 -5.99
N ILE A 181 2.89 -15.10 -5.76
CA ILE A 181 3.46 -14.06 -6.61
C ILE A 181 3.67 -14.62 -8.03
N LYS A 182 4.30 -15.79 -8.16
CA LYS A 182 4.53 -16.47 -9.44
C LYS A 182 3.25 -16.74 -10.21
N THR A 183 2.24 -17.28 -9.54
CA THR A 183 0.93 -17.61 -10.13
C THR A 183 0.22 -16.36 -10.70
N ASN A 184 0.33 -15.23 -10.00
CA ASN A 184 -0.37 -14.01 -10.41
C ASN A 184 0.36 -13.18 -11.48
N LEU A 185 1.70 -13.19 -11.47
CA LEU A 185 2.51 -12.32 -12.32
C LEU A 185 3.03 -13.01 -13.60
N ASN A 186 3.30 -14.31 -13.60
CA ASN A 186 3.81 -15.01 -14.80
C ASN A 186 2.85 -14.89 -15.99
N LYS A 187 1.53 -15.00 -15.74
CA LYS A 187 0.49 -14.84 -16.77
C LYS A 187 0.45 -13.44 -17.41
N LEU A 188 1.12 -12.46 -16.80
CA LEU A 188 1.24 -11.08 -17.29
C LEU A 188 2.60 -10.81 -17.97
N GLY A 189 3.44 -11.83 -18.13
CA GLY A 189 4.76 -11.71 -18.75
C GLY A 189 5.84 -11.13 -17.84
N VAL A 190 5.62 -11.10 -16.53
CA VAL A 190 6.67 -10.81 -15.54
C VAL A 190 7.48 -12.09 -15.34
N LYS A 191 8.80 -12.01 -15.49
CA LYS A 191 9.70 -13.14 -15.27
C LYS A 191 10.05 -13.23 -13.80
N ILE A 192 9.88 -14.40 -13.19
CA ILE A 192 10.13 -14.59 -11.75
C ILE A 192 11.20 -15.65 -11.54
N LYS A 193 12.20 -15.29 -10.72
CA LYS A 193 13.26 -16.17 -10.25
C LYS A 193 13.20 -16.22 -8.72
N VAL A 194 13.27 -17.42 -8.16
CA VAL A 194 13.26 -17.63 -6.71
C VAL A 194 14.55 -18.36 -6.35
N TYR A 195 15.34 -17.80 -5.44
CA TYR A 195 16.44 -18.50 -4.81
C TYR A 195 15.94 -19.22 -3.56
N ASP A 196 16.23 -20.50 -3.51
CA ASP A 196 16.09 -21.32 -2.31
C ASP A 196 17.26 -21.06 -1.35
N GLU A 197 17.20 -21.67 -0.17
CA GLU A 197 18.22 -21.51 0.87
C GLU A 197 19.64 -21.84 0.37
N LYS A 198 19.80 -22.87 -0.46
CA LYS A 198 21.10 -23.28 -1.02
C LYS A 198 21.69 -22.19 -1.91
N GLU A 199 20.89 -21.63 -2.81
CA GLU A 199 21.34 -20.54 -3.68
C GLU A 199 21.56 -19.23 -2.90
N ILE A 200 20.77 -18.96 -1.86
CA ILE A 200 20.98 -17.84 -0.92
C ILE A 200 22.34 -17.99 -0.21
N GLN A 201 22.66 -19.19 0.30
CA GLN A 201 23.96 -19.50 0.91
C GLN A 201 25.12 -19.33 -0.07
N LYS A 202 24.98 -19.85 -1.29
CA LYS A 202 25.99 -19.69 -2.36
C LYS A 202 26.25 -18.22 -2.70
N ARG A 203 25.21 -17.37 -2.62
CA ARG A 203 25.29 -15.93 -2.84
C ARG A 203 25.76 -15.14 -1.63
N LYS A 204 26.06 -15.81 -0.51
CA LYS A 204 26.54 -15.21 0.74
C LYS A 204 25.59 -14.14 1.29
N MET A 205 24.28 -14.34 1.12
CA MET A 205 23.24 -13.45 1.64
C MET A 205 23.03 -13.69 3.14
N GLY A 206 24.06 -13.36 3.94
CA GLY A 206 24.10 -13.71 5.36
C GLY A 206 23.06 -13.00 6.22
N GLY A 207 22.62 -11.79 5.84
CA GLY A 207 21.55 -11.09 6.55
C GLY A 207 20.23 -11.84 6.42
N LEU A 208 19.89 -12.31 5.23
CA LEU A 208 18.70 -13.14 5.01
C LEU A 208 18.79 -14.51 5.70
N LEU A 209 19.95 -15.16 5.63
CA LEU A 209 20.15 -16.48 6.27
C LEU A 209 20.06 -16.39 7.79
N ALA A 210 20.70 -15.39 8.40
CA ALA A 210 20.70 -15.21 9.86
C ALA A 210 19.28 -15.02 10.41
N VAL A 211 18.41 -14.31 9.69
CA VAL A 211 17.01 -14.13 10.09
C VAL A 211 16.20 -15.42 9.90
N GLY A 212 16.36 -16.10 8.77
CA GLY A 212 15.54 -17.27 8.43
C GLY A 212 15.95 -18.58 9.11
N MET A 213 17.19 -18.70 9.59
CA MET A 213 17.72 -19.99 10.11
C MET A 213 17.03 -20.50 11.37
N GLY A 214 16.26 -19.65 12.06
CA GLY A 214 15.46 -20.03 13.22
C GLY A 214 14.18 -20.80 12.87
N SER A 215 13.67 -20.68 11.64
CA SER A 215 12.41 -21.30 11.22
C SER A 215 12.61 -22.62 10.48
N GLU A 216 11.60 -23.50 10.57
CA GLU A 216 11.47 -24.69 9.72
C GLU A 216 11.00 -24.34 8.30
N ASN A 217 10.52 -23.12 8.07
CA ASN A 217 10.18 -22.59 6.75
C ASN A 217 11.39 -21.82 6.18
N PRO A 218 12.21 -22.41 5.29
CA PRO A 218 13.49 -21.81 4.92
C PRO A 218 13.31 -20.53 4.11
N PRO A 219 14.26 -19.59 4.18
CA PRO A 219 14.13 -18.31 3.49
C PRO A 219 14.06 -18.47 1.96
N ARG A 220 13.49 -17.46 1.30
CA ARG A 220 13.41 -17.34 -0.16
C ARG A 220 13.83 -15.95 -0.59
N PHE A 221 14.55 -15.85 -1.71
CA PHE A 221 14.85 -14.56 -2.32
C PHE A 221 14.17 -14.47 -3.68
N ILE A 222 13.15 -13.63 -3.79
CA ILE A 222 12.24 -13.57 -4.93
C ILE A 222 12.60 -12.35 -5.78
N ILE A 223 12.86 -12.58 -7.06
CA ILE A 223 13.20 -11.56 -8.06
C ILE A 223 12.13 -11.56 -9.13
N MET A 224 11.55 -10.40 -9.39
CA MET A 224 10.50 -10.18 -10.38
C MET A 224 10.99 -9.18 -11.42
N GLU A 225 11.09 -9.59 -12.67
CA GLU A 225 11.55 -8.74 -13.77
C GLU A 225 10.37 -8.42 -14.70
N TYR A 226 9.93 -7.16 -14.69
CA TYR A 226 8.96 -6.66 -15.65
C TYR A 226 9.67 -5.78 -16.68
N LYS A 227 9.47 -6.10 -17.96
CA LYS A 227 9.97 -5.33 -19.10
C LYS A 227 8.82 -4.62 -19.80
N GLY A 228 8.68 -3.32 -19.54
CA GLY A 228 7.69 -2.48 -20.21
C GLY A 228 7.90 -2.46 -21.72
N ARG A 229 6.83 -2.39 -22.52
CA ARG A 229 6.95 -2.31 -23.98
C ARG A 229 7.08 -0.84 -24.40
N SER A 230 8.25 -0.45 -24.90
CA SER A 230 8.50 0.89 -25.46
C SER A 230 9.61 0.84 -26.52
N LYS A 231 9.56 1.76 -27.50
CA LYS A 231 10.57 1.88 -28.56
C LYS A 231 11.85 2.61 -28.12
N GLY A 232 11.86 3.27 -26.96
CA GLY A 232 13.00 4.06 -26.45
C GLY A 232 13.67 3.47 -25.20
N LYS A 233 14.75 4.12 -24.73
CA LYS A 233 15.38 3.80 -23.43
C LYS A 233 14.34 3.99 -22.33
N LYS A 234 14.11 2.94 -21.56
CA LYS A 234 13.17 2.97 -20.43
C LYS A 234 13.92 3.25 -19.15
N ARG A 235 13.31 4.03 -18.26
CA ARG A 235 13.75 4.12 -16.88
C ARG A 235 13.60 2.75 -16.24
N LYS A 236 14.65 2.28 -15.55
CA LYS A 236 14.70 1.05 -14.78
C LYS A 236 14.53 1.39 -13.30
N ILE A 237 13.45 0.92 -12.70
CA ILE A 237 13.09 1.20 -11.30
C ILE A 237 13.23 -0.10 -10.50
N ALA A 238 13.93 -0.05 -9.38
CA ALA A 238 13.97 -1.16 -8.44
C ALA A 238 12.98 -0.90 -7.29
N LEU A 239 12.13 -1.89 -7.03
CA LEU A 239 11.21 -1.90 -5.88
C LEU A 239 11.64 -3.03 -4.95
N VAL A 240 11.94 -2.72 -3.70
CA VAL A 240 12.40 -3.71 -2.71
C VAL A 240 11.38 -3.80 -1.57
N GLY A 241 10.96 -5.00 -1.17
CA GLY A 241 9.89 -5.15 -0.17
C GLY A 241 10.29 -6.11 0.94
N LYS A 242 10.23 -5.65 2.21
CA LYS A 242 10.42 -6.52 3.38
C LYS A 242 9.42 -7.67 3.34
N GLY A 243 9.91 -8.92 3.38
CA GLY A 243 9.10 -10.14 3.27
C GLY A 243 9.16 -11.01 4.52
N VAL A 244 9.04 -10.44 5.73
CA VAL A 244 9.00 -11.26 6.95
C VAL A 244 7.59 -11.84 7.12
N THR A 245 7.40 -13.11 6.79
CA THR A 245 6.06 -13.73 6.76
C THR A 245 5.44 -13.93 8.13
N PHE A 246 6.30 -14.00 9.15
CA PHE A 246 5.93 -13.87 10.55
C PHE A 246 7.13 -13.39 11.35
N ASP A 247 6.90 -12.48 12.28
CA ASP A 247 7.93 -11.94 13.15
C ASP A 247 7.60 -12.16 14.61
N SER A 248 8.25 -13.15 15.23
CA SER A 248 8.18 -13.36 16.68
C SER A 248 9.15 -12.45 17.44
N GLY A 249 10.06 -11.77 16.73
CA GLY A 249 11.25 -11.09 17.26
C GLY A 249 12.47 -11.98 17.49
N GLY A 250 12.37 -13.29 17.23
CA GLY A 250 13.46 -14.23 17.48
C GLY A 250 13.78 -14.38 18.97
N ILE A 251 15.07 -14.37 19.32
CA ILE A 251 15.56 -14.42 20.71
C ILE A 251 15.09 -13.19 21.51
N SER A 252 15.10 -12.02 20.90
CA SER A 252 14.51 -10.76 21.40
C SER A 252 12.98 -10.77 21.25
N ILE A 253 12.34 -11.77 21.84
CA ILE A 253 10.92 -12.08 21.60
C ILE A 253 9.97 -10.91 21.90
N LYS A 254 9.00 -10.70 20.99
CA LYS A 254 7.93 -9.72 21.18
C LYS A 254 6.97 -10.14 22.30
N PRO A 255 6.29 -9.19 22.96
CA PRO A 255 5.17 -9.49 23.84
C PRO A 255 4.04 -10.23 23.10
N ALA A 256 3.29 -11.08 23.81
CA ALA A 256 2.17 -11.82 23.22
C ALA A 256 1.05 -10.91 22.68
N GLN A 257 0.84 -9.76 23.32
CA GLN A 257 -0.15 -8.79 22.89
C GLN A 257 0.15 -8.32 21.46
N ASN A 258 -0.84 -8.41 20.57
CA ASN A 258 -0.76 -7.99 19.16
C ASN A 258 0.27 -8.75 18.29
N MET A 259 1.00 -9.74 18.80
CA MET A 259 1.93 -10.56 18.02
C MET A 259 1.26 -11.25 16.83
N GLY A 260 -0.03 -11.60 16.95
CA GLY A 260 -0.81 -12.16 15.84
C GLY A 260 -0.92 -11.26 14.61
N TYR A 261 -0.70 -9.95 14.74
CA TYR A 261 -0.67 -9.02 13.61
C TYR A 261 0.65 -9.07 12.84
N MET A 262 1.71 -9.66 13.40
CA MET A 262 3.02 -9.79 12.75
C MET A 262 3.03 -10.73 11.53
N LYS A 263 1.89 -11.39 11.22
CA LYS A 263 1.66 -12.00 9.91
C LYS A 263 1.75 -11.00 8.74
N ALA A 264 1.49 -9.71 9.02
CA ALA A 264 1.55 -8.64 8.04
C ALA A 264 2.93 -7.97 7.97
N ASP A 265 3.95 -8.54 8.62
CA ASP A 265 5.31 -7.99 8.58
C ASP A 265 6.03 -8.22 7.22
N MET A 266 5.28 -8.79 6.28
CA MET A 266 5.60 -8.93 4.86
C MET A 266 4.86 -7.90 3.97
N SER A 267 4.21 -6.89 4.56
CA SER A 267 3.42 -5.89 3.79
C SER A 267 4.27 -5.18 2.73
N GLY A 268 5.55 -4.91 3.01
CA GLY A 268 6.47 -4.36 2.01
C GLY A 268 6.57 -5.23 0.75
N ALA A 269 6.75 -6.54 0.93
CA ALA A 269 6.75 -7.51 -0.15
C ALA A 269 5.41 -7.58 -0.89
N ALA A 270 4.30 -7.57 -0.15
CA ALA A 270 2.95 -7.59 -0.73
C ALA A 270 2.69 -6.35 -1.61
N VAL A 271 3.12 -5.17 -1.19
CA VAL A 271 2.96 -3.91 -1.93
C VAL A 271 3.81 -3.92 -3.19
N VAL A 272 5.06 -4.40 -3.14
CA VAL A 272 5.90 -4.55 -4.33
C VAL A 272 5.25 -5.49 -5.34
N ALA A 273 4.76 -6.65 -4.90
CA ALA A 273 4.10 -7.61 -5.77
C ALA A 273 2.79 -7.06 -6.39
N GLY A 274 1.94 -6.41 -5.58
CA GLY A 274 0.71 -5.76 -6.04
C GLY A 274 0.95 -4.61 -7.02
N THR A 275 2.02 -3.84 -6.80
CA THR A 275 2.45 -2.76 -7.70
C THR A 275 2.92 -3.32 -9.05
N LEU A 276 3.73 -4.38 -9.07
CA LEU A 276 4.12 -5.03 -10.32
C LEU A 276 2.90 -5.62 -11.05
N LEU A 277 1.94 -6.17 -10.32
CA LEU A 277 0.70 -6.68 -10.89
C LEU A 277 -0.08 -5.57 -11.61
N ALA A 278 -0.29 -4.44 -10.93
CA ALA A 278 -0.96 -3.28 -11.52
C ALA A 278 -0.19 -2.72 -12.72
N ALA A 279 1.14 -2.57 -12.61
CA ALA A 279 2.00 -2.06 -13.68
C ALA A 279 1.99 -2.96 -14.92
N ALA A 280 2.08 -4.28 -14.74
CA ALA A 280 2.07 -5.26 -15.82
C ALA A 280 0.70 -5.33 -16.51
N LYS A 281 -0.40 -5.32 -15.74
CA LYS A 281 -1.78 -5.24 -16.28
C LYS A 281 -2.00 -3.96 -17.09
N ALA A 282 -1.52 -2.81 -16.58
CA ALA A 282 -1.57 -1.53 -17.28
C ALA A 282 -0.57 -1.42 -18.45
N LYS A 283 0.31 -2.41 -18.62
CA LYS A 283 1.36 -2.44 -19.64
C LYS A 283 2.23 -1.17 -19.61
N LEU A 284 2.59 -0.69 -18.41
CA LEU A 284 3.34 0.57 -18.27
C LEU A 284 4.69 0.50 -19.01
N PRO A 285 5.10 1.55 -19.74
CA PRO A 285 6.34 1.54 -20.52
C PRO A 285 7.58 1.85 -19.65
N VAL A 286 7.75 1.13 -18.54
CA VAL A 286 8.90 1.22 -17.62
C VAL A 286 9.48 -0.16 -17.36
N ASP A 287 10.78 -0.25 -17.11
CA ASP A 287 11.40 -1.48 -16.64
C ASP A 287 11.35 -1.50 -15.11
N ILE A 288 10.86 -2.59 -14.52
CA ILE A 288 10.77 -2.74 -13.06
C ILE A 288 11.48 -4.01 -12.65
N ILE A 289 12.32 -3.91 -11.62
CA ILE A 289 12.84 -5.06 -10.90
C ILE A 289 12.30 -5.04 -9.47
N GLY A 290 11.46 -6.02 -9.15
CA GLY A 290 10.99 -6.27 -7.80
C GLY A 290 11.94 -7.24 -7.09
N VAL A 291 12.33 -6.93 -5.85
CA VAL A 291 13.21 -7.77 -5.03
C VAL A 291 12.58 -7.96 -3.66
N ILE A 292 12.36 -9.20 -3.26
CA ILE A 292 11.77 -9.55 -1.98
C ILE A 292 12.68 -10.57 -1.28
N PRO A 293 13.41 -10.17 -0.23
CA PRO A 293 13.98 -11.11 0.71
C PRO A 293 12.85 -11.60 1.64
N SER A 294 12.59 -12.89 1.65
CA SER A 294 11.48 -13.50 2.40
C SER A 294 12.02 -14.48 3.44
N ALA A 295 11.60 -14.32 4.68
CA ALA A 295 12.01 -15.14 5.82
C ALA A 295 10.91 -15.18 6.87
N GLU A 296 11.04 -16.08 7.82
CA GLU A 296 10.22 -16.13 9.02
C GLU A 296 11.16 -16.00 10.24
N ASN A 297 10.95 -14.98 11.07
CA ASN A 297 11.81 -14.72 12.23
C ASN A 297 11.24 -15.44 13.45
N MET A 298 11.83 -16.58 13.76
CA MET A 298 11.33 -17.51 14.79
C MET A 298 12.38 -17.76 15.87
N LEU A 299 11.90 -18.06 17.08
CA LEU A 299 12.72 -18.56 18.19
C LEU A 299 12.92 -20.08 18.05
N SER A 300 14.17 -20.52 17.99
CA SER A 300 14.60 -21.92 18.05
C SER A 300 16.06 -22.04 18.47
N GLY A 301 16.53 -23.27 18.69
CA GLY A 301 17.95 -23.53 19.00
C GLY A 301 18.94 -23.12 17.89
N LYS A 302 18.45 -22.82 16.68
CA LYS A 302 19.25 -22.36 15.53
C LYS A 302 19.16 -20.86 15.30
N SER A 303 18.39 -20.10 16.08
CA SER A 303 18.16 -18.68 15.81
C SER A 303 19.43 -17.85 15.94
N MET A 304 19.51 -16.76 15.15
CA MET A 304 20.48 -15.69 15.43
C MET A 304 20.27 -15.12 16.83
N ARG A 305 21.34 -14.63 17.45
CA ARG A 305 21.35 -14.12 18.82
C ARG A 305 21.90 -12.70 18.88
N PRO A 306 21.49 -11.91 19.88
CA PRO A 306 22.24 -10.72 20.28
C PRO A 306 23.73 -11.05 20.50
N GLY A 307 24.62 -10.24 19.93
CA GLY A 307 26.07 -10.42 19.91
C GLY A 307 26.63 -11.15 18.68
N ASP A 308 25.80 -11.79 17.86
CA ASP A 308 26.29 -12.43 16.63
C ASP A 308 26.78 -11.37 15.62
N ILE A 309 27.85 -11.69 14.87
CA ILE A 309 28.36 -10.87 13.77
C ILE A 309 28.05 -11.56 12.45
N VAL A 310 27.21 -10.92 11.64
CA VAL A 310 26.69 -11.46 10.38
C VAL A 310 27.35 -10.79 9.20
N LYS A 311 27.96 -11.56 8.30
CA LYS A 311 28.53 -11.05 7.04
C LYS A 311 27.49 -11.08 5.92
N THR A 312 27.20 -9.94 5.34
CA THR A 312 26.23 -9.79 4.23
C THR A 312 26.86 -10.08 2.86
N SER A 313 26.01 -10.17 1.83
CA SER A 313 26.44 -10.32 0.43
C SER A 313 27.20 -9.10 -0.10
N SER A 314 27.04 -7.93 0.54
CA SER A 314 27.84 -6.73 0.25
C SER A 314 29.29 -6.85 0.72
N GLY A 315 29.61 -7.85 1.54
CA GLY A 315 30.89 -8.02 2.21
C GLY A 315 30.97 -7.36 3.59
N LYS A 316 30.07 -6.40 3.90
CA LYS A 316 29.99 -5.74 5.20
C LYS A 316 29.51 -6.67 6.31
N THR A 317 29.99 -6.45 7.52
CA THR A 317 29.57 -7.16 8.74
C THR A 317 28.59 -6.35 9.58
N ILE A 318 27.62 -7.04 10.17
CA ILE A 318 26.60 -6.45 11.05
C ILE A 318 26.71 -7.10 12.44
N GLU A 319 26.91 -6.30 13.48
CA GLU A 319 26.71 -6.72 14.86
C GLU A 319 25.20 -6.71 15.17
N VAL A 320 24.66 -7.87 15.51
CA VAL A 320 23.26 -8.03 15.87
C VAL A 320 23.09 -7.70 17.35
N ASP A 321 22.46 -6.60 17.69
CA ASP A 321 22.13 -6.25 19.08
C ASP A 321 20.73 -6.74 19.46
N ASN A 322 19.78 -6.62 18.53
CA ASN A 322 18.39 -7.00 18.75
C ASN A 322 17.86 -7.81 17.55
N THR A 323 17.35 -9.02 17.80
CA THR A 323 16.86 -9.92 16.75
C THR A 323 15.45 -9.56 16.25
N ASP A 324 14.77 -8.62 16.92
CA ASP A 324 13.51 -7.97 16.49
C ASP A 324 13.75 -6.79 15.54
N ALA A 325 15.03 -6.55 15.19
CA ALA A 325 15.44 -5.65 14.12
C ALA A 325 15.90 -6.46 12.90
N GLU A 326 15.14 -7.49 12.54
CA GLU A 326 15.38 -8.45 11.47
C GLU A 326 15.10 -7.88 10.07
N GLY A 327 14.09 -7.02 9.93
CA GLY A 327 13.66 -6.52 8.63
C GLY A 327 14.77 -5.78 7.89
N ARG A 328 15.56 -4.99 8.61
CA ARG A 328 16.71 -4.29 8.03
C ARG A 328 17.85 -5.25 7.67
N MET A 329 18.01 -6.35 8.39
CA MET A 329 19.00 -7.39 8.09
C MET A 329 18.70 -8.04 6.74
N ILE A 330 17.45 -8.48 6.50
CA ILE A 330 17.09 -9.10 5.23
C ILE A 330 17.13 -8.10 4.05
N LEU A 331 16.79 -6.84 4.31
CA LEU A 331 16.85 -5.77 3.32
C LEU A 331 18.28 -5.40 2.95
N SER A 332 19.27 -5.58 3.83
CA SER A 332 20.68 -5.31 3.52
C SER A 332 21.15 -6.08 2.28
N ASP A 333 20.85 -7.38 2.20
CA ASP A 333 21.18 -8.22 1.04
C ASP A 333 20.35 -7.86 -0.19
N ALA A 334 19.07 -7.51 0.00
CA ALA A 334 18.18 -7.16 -1.11
C ALA A 334 18.52 -5.80 -1.76
N LEU A 335 18.85 -4.79 -0.96
CA LEU A 335 19.29 -3.47 -1.42
C LEU A 335 20.63 -3.56 -2.13
N HIS A 336 21.56 -4.38 -1.62
CA HIS A 336 22.81 -4.64 -2.30
C HIS A 336 22.58 -5.32 -3.66
N TYR A 337 21.77 -6.38 -3.69
CA TYR A 337 21.40 -7.05 -4.94
C TYR A 337 20.72 -6.09 -5.92
N ALA A 338 19.77 -5.27 -5.46
CA ALA A 338 19.06 -4.29 -6.30
C ALA A 338 20.03 -3.27 -6.89
N SER A 339 21.01 -2.79 -6.11
CA SER A 339 22.05 -1.88 -6.57
C SER A 339 22.90 -2.48 -7.70
N GLN A 340 23.25 -3.77 -7.61
CA GLN A 340 23.98 -4.48 -8.67
C GLN A 340 23.21 -4.55 -10.00
N GLN A 341 21.87 -4.38 -9.96
CA GLN A 341 21.04 -4.33 -11.16
C GLN A 341 21.12 -2.98 -11.88
N LYS A 342 21.83 -2.00 -11.32
CA LYS A 342 22.01 -0.64 -11.88
C LYS A 342 20.68 0.04 -12.28
N PRO A 343 19.66 0.08 -11.40
CA PRO A 343 18.45 0.87 -11.65
C PRO A 343 18.75 2.38 -11.61
N ASP A 344 17.85 3.17 -12.18
CA ASP A 344 17.88 4.64 -12.11
C ASP A 344 17.32 5.19 -10.78
N VAL A 345 16.66 4.34 -9.99
CA VAL A 345 16.16 4.63 -8.64
C VAL A 345 15.80 3.33 -7.92
N ILE A 346 16.06 3.28 -6.61
CA ILE A 346 15.59 2.21 -5.71
C ILE A 346 14.56 2.80 -4.76
N ILE A 347 13.41 2.15 -4.62
CA ILE A 347 12.43 2.44 -3.57
C ILE A 347 12.22 1.16 -2.78
N ASP A 348 12.53 1.17 -1.49
CA ASP A 348 12.18 0.07 -0.60
C ASP A 348 11.01 0.42 0.32
N LEU A 349 10.22 -0.60 0.65
CA LEU A 349 9.06 -0.50 1.52
C LEU A 349 9.15 -1.58 2.60
N ALA A 350 8.95 -1.17 3.84
CA ALA A 350 9.00 -2.10 4.96
C ALA A 350 8.15 -1.64 6.14
N THR A 351 7.48 -2.58 6.78
CA THR A 351 6.95 -2.44 8.14
C THR A 351 8.13 -2.50 9.11
N LEU A 352 8.94 -1.43 9.13
CA LEU A 352 10.31 -1.54 9.65
C LEU A 352 10.41 -1.19 11.13
N THR A 353 9.72 -0.13 11.59
CA THR A 353 9.91 0.33 12.96
C THR A 353 8.61 0.75 13.64
N GLY A 354 8.42 0.27 14.88
CA GLY A 354 7.43 0.85 15.79
C GLY A 354 7.72 2.32 16.11
N ALA A 355 8.98 2.75 16.01
CA ALA A 355 9.38 4.15 16.21
C ALA A 355 8.75 5.09 15.16
N CYS A 356 8.57 4.64 13.91
CA CYS A 356 7.88 5.42 12.88
C CYS A 356 6.39 5.58 13.24
N VAL A 357 5.76 4.53 13.77
CA VAL A 357 4.37 4.58 14.26
C VAL A 357 4.23 5.53 15.44
N VAL A 358 5.18 5.53 16.39
CA VAL A 358 5.19 6.50 17.50
C VAL A 358 5.29 7.94 16.98
N ALA A 359 6.08 8.18 15.92
CA ALA A 359 6.30 9.52 15.38
C ALA A 359 5.15 10.05 14.51
N LEU A 360 4.57 9.18 13.65
CA LEU A 360 3.63 9.59 12.59
C LEU A 360 2.24 8.96 12.72
N GLY A 361 2.03 8.10 13.71
CA GLY A 361 0.79 7.36 13.92
C GLY A 361 0.57 6.25 12.90
N GLU A 362 -0.68 5.78 12.81
CA GLU A 362 -1.08 4.65 11.96
C GLU A 362 -1.48 5.08 10.54
N PHE A 363 -1.35 6.36 10.19
CA PHE A 363 -2.02 6.93 9.00
C PHE A 363 -1.07 7.40 7.91
N VAL A 364 0.21 7.57 8.24
CA VAL A 364 1.22 8.20 7.38
C VAL A 364 2.49 7.37 7.45
N ALA A 365 3.10 7.09 6.29
CA ALA A 365 4.39 6.41 6.23
C ALA A 365 5.55 7.39 6.36
N GLY A 366 6.66 6.94 6.96
CA GLY A 366 7.91 7.69 7.00
C GLY A 366 8.60 7.65 5.63
N LEU A 367 9.01 8.79 5.11
CA LEU A 367 9.73 8.94 3.85
C LEU A 367 11.15 9.39 4.13
N PHE A 368 12.13 8.55 3.77
CA PHE A 368 13.54 8.80 4.01
C PHE A 368 14.31 8.80 2.70
N THR A 369 14.97 9.92 2.38
CA THR A 369 15.87 10.02 1.23
C THR A 369 16.78 11.24 1.37
N LYS A 370 17.95 11.19 0.71
CA LYS A 370 18.82 12.36 0.52
C LYS A 370 18.46 13.15 -0.76
N ASP A 371 17.62 12.60 -1.64
CA ASP A 371 17.19 13.27 -2.87
C ASP A 371 15.91 14.08 -2.62
N GLN A 372 16.07 15.40 -2.50
CA GLN A 372 14.95 16.31 -2.24
C GLN A 372 13.88 16.26 -3.35
N LYS A 373 14.28 16.16 -4.63
CA LYS A 373 13.31 16.13 -5.74
C LYS A 373 12.47 14.87 -5.70
N LEU A 374 13.08 13.75 -5.34
CA LEU A 374 12.39 12.48 -5.18
C LEU A 374 11.46 12.50 -3.96
N SER A 375 11.91 13.10 -2.85
CA SER A 375 11.09 13.35 -1.66
C SER A 375 9.83 14.15 -2.00
N ASP A 376 9.99 15.30 -2.65
CA ASP A 376 8.88 16.19 -3.03
C ASP A 376 7.89 15.50 -3.98
N THR A 377 8.42 14.72 -4.93
CA THR A 377 7.61 13.95 -5.88
C THR A 377 6.74 12.93 -5.15
N LEU A 378 7.33 12.12 -4.27
CA LEU A 378 6.61 11.09 -3.53
C LEU A 378 5.64 11.68 -2.51
N PHE A 379 6.03 12.76 -1.82
CA PHE A 379 5.14 13.49 -0.92
C PHE A 379 3.88 13.99 -1.64
N LYS A 380 4.04 14.65 -2.80
CA LYS A 380 2.92 15.12 -3.61
C LYS A 380 2.03 13.96 -4.09
N LEU A 381 2.63 12.85 -4.51
CA LEU A 381 1.88 11.66 -4.92
C LEU A 381 1.12 11.04 -3.74
N GLY A 382 1.70 11.03 -2.53
CA GLY A 382 1.01 10.55 -1.33
C GLY A 382 -0.20 11.40 -0.96
N LEU A 383 -0.13 12.73 -1.16
CA LEU A 383 -1.30 13.60 -1.00
C LEU A 383 -2.38 13.31 -2.05
N LYS A 384 -1.98 13.09 -3.31
CA LYS A 384 -2.89 12.75 -4.42
C LYS A 384 -3.62 11.43 -4.17
N THR A 385 -2.88 10.37 -3.85
CA THR A 385 -3.42 9.01 -3.69
C THR A 385 -4.05 8.75 -2.33
N TYR A 386 -3.79 9.65 -1.37
CA TYR A 386 -4.10 9.47 0.04
C TYR A 386 -3.31 8.35 0.73
N ASP A 387 -2.31 7.78 0.05
CA ASP A 387 -1.26 6.96 0.67
C ASP A 387 -0.15 7.91 1.17
N ARG A 388 -0.47 8.66 2.24
CA ARG A 388 0.33 9.81 2.69
C ARG A 388 1.71 9.40 3.19
N LEU A 389 2.69 10.24 2.85
CA LEU A 389 4.07 10.13 3.29
C LEU A 389 4.46 11.40 4.05
N TRP A 390 5.40 11.29 5.00
CA TRP A 390 6.02 12.45 5.62
C TRP A 390 7.55 12.34 5.59
N PRO A 391 8.25 13.33 5.01
CA PRO A 391 9.71 13.34 4.99
C PRO A 391 10.30 13.39 6.40
N LEU A 392 11.20 12.47 6.71
CA LEU A 392 12.00 12.43 7.92
C LEU A 392 13.50 12.62 7.58
N PRO A 393 14.30 13.20 8.49
CA PRO A 393 15.66 13.62 8.17
C PRO A 393 16.61 12.43 7.92
N MET A 394 17.62 12.66 7.07
CA MET A 394 18.69 11.71 6.72
C MET A 394 20.09 12.29 6.94
N TRP A 395 20.23 13.17 7.93
CA TRP A 395 21.52 13.79 8.28
C TRP A 395 22.55 12.74 8.73
N ASP A 396 23.84 13.06 8.54
CA ASP A 396 24.92 12.09 8.77
C ASP A 396 25.23 11.88 10.26
N ASP A 397 24.83 12.80 11.14
CA ASP A 397 25.01 12.69 12.60
C ASP A 397 24.38 11.41 13.18
N TYR A 398 23.26 10.97 12.60
CA TYR A 398 22.56 9.75 13.01
C TYR A 398 23.39 8.47 12.77
N HIS A 399 24.41 8.49 11.90
CA HIS A 399 25.28 7.33 11.70
C HIS A 399 26.08 6.96 12.95
N ILE A 400 26.35 7.92 13.84
CA ILE A 400 27.11 7.68 15.08
C ILE A 400 26.40 6.61 15.92
N GLN A 401 25.07 6.57 15.89
CA GLN A 401 24.27 5.64 16.66
C GLN A 401 24.39 4.18 16.17
N ASN A 402 24.69 3.96 14.90
CA ASN A 402 24.86 2.62 14.33
C ASN A 402 26.32 2.14 14.29
N LYS A 403 27.27 2.87 14.88
CA LYS A 403 28.67 2.44 14.92
C LYS A 403 28.85 1.20 15.78
N SER A 404 29.68 0.29 15.30
CA SER A 404 30.12 -0.90 16.03
C SER A 404 31.62 -0.85 16.28
N ASP A 405 32.06 -1.37 17.43
CA ASP A 405 33.48 -1.54 17.77
C ASP A 405 34.06 -2.83 17.20
N VAL A 406 33.20 -3.76 16.75
CA VAL A 406 33.58 -5.14 16.36
C VAL A 406 33.10 -5.55 14.96
N ALA A 407 32.24 -4.74 14.33
CA ALA A 407 31.69 -4.94 12.99
C ALA A 407 31.63 -3.60 12.21
N ASP A 408 31.23 -3.62 10.94
CA ASP A 408 31.09 -2.39 10.16
C ASP A 408 29.89 -1.53 10.62
N VAL A 409 28.84 -2.16 11.16
CA VAL A 409 27.62 -1.49 11.61
C VAL A 409 26.86 -2.31 12.66
N LYS A 410 26.19 -1.68 13.62
CA LYS A 410 25.18 -2.32 14.50
C LYS A 410 23.80 -2.25 13.89
N ASN A 411 23.02 -3.32 14.02
CA ASN A 411 21.67 -3.34 13.45
C ASN A 411 20.71 -2.34 14.10
N VAL A 412 20.91 -1.93 15.36
CA VAL A 412 20.11 -0.88 16.02
C VAL A 412 20.94 0.34 16.38
N GLY A 413 20.28 1.51 16.43
CA GLY A 413 20.88 2.78 16.86
C GLY A 413 20.42 3.26 18.25
N GLY A 414 19.86 2.36 19.05
CA GLY A 414 19.21 2.70 20.31
C GLY A 414 17.79 3.26 20.15
N LYS A 415 17.23 3.75 21.26
CA LYS A 415 15.81 4.15 21.37
C LYS A 415 15.47 5.42 20.60
N TRP A 416 16.33 6.44 20.68
CA TRP A 416 16.04 7.78 20.16
C TRP A 416 16.32 7.85 18.66
N GLY A 417 15.34 8.33 17.89
CA GLY A 417 15.45 8.38 16.43
C GLY A 417 15.43 7.00 15.76
N GLY A 418 14.78 6.00 16.38
CA GLY A 418 14.78 4.60 15.92
C GLY A 418 14.38 4.40 14.44
N ALA A 419 13.45 5.19 13.92
CA ALA A 419 13.05 5.15 12.51
C ALA A 419 14.16 5.69 11.58
N ILE A 420 14.82 6.78 11.99
CA ILE A 420 15.91 7.40 11.24
C ILE A 420 17.14 6.49 11.25
N THR A 421 17.53 5.94 12.41
CA THR A 421 18.68 5.04 12.50
C THR A 421 18.44 3.72 11.74
N ALA A 422 17.20 3.26 11.61
CA ALA A 422 16.86 2.15 10.72
C ALA A 422 17.11 2.50 9.24
N ALA A 423 16.68 3.68 8.79
CA ALA A 423 16.97 4.15 7.44
C ALA A 423 18.48 4.35 7.22
N LYS A 424 19.21 4.93 8.18
CA LYS A 424 20.68 5.10 8.11
C LYS A 424 21.42 3.76 8.11
N PHE A 425 20.89 2.74 8.77
CA PHE A 425 21.40 1.38 8.63
C PHE A 425 21.25 0.90 7.18
N LEU A 426 20.05 1.01 6.59
CA LEU A 426 19.79 0.55 5.21
C LEU A 426 20.66 1.27 4.17
N GLU A 427 20.94 2.56 4.38
CA GLU A 427 21.80 3.38 3.51
C GLU A 427 23.18 2.75 3.27
N ASN A 428 23.70 1.98 4.23
CA ASN A 428 24.98 1.29 4.09
C ASN A 428 25.01 0.23 2.98
N PHE A 429 23.85 -0.24 2.51
CA PHE A 429 23.75 -1.36 1.58
C PHE A 429 23.26 -0.95 0.19
N VAL A 430 23.13 0.35 -0.04
CA VAL A 430 22.77 0.94 -1.32
C VAL A 430 24.00 1.52 -1.99
N ASP A 431 24.14 1.35 -3.31
CA ASP A 431 25.17 2.08 -4.06
C ASP A 431 24.87 3.58 -4.01
N SER A 432 25.77 4.35 -3.40
CA SER A 432 25.72 5.81 -3.23
C SER A 432 25.43 6.60 -4.52
N LYS A 433 25.66 6.01 -5.70
CA LYS A 433 25.40 6.65 -7.01
C LYS A 433 23.94 6.52 -7.46
N ILE A 434 23.13 5.71 -6.78
CA ILE A 434 21.75 5.43 -7.15
C ILE A 434 20.82 6.22 -6.22
N PRO A 435 19.92 7.07 -6.74
CA PRO A 435 18.88 7.69 -5.93
C PRO A 435 18.04 6.63 -5.21
N TRP A 436 17.89 6.79 -3.90
CA TRP A 436 17.23 5.81 -3.04
C TRP A 436 16.24 6.43 -2.09
N VAL A 437 15.12 5.74 -1.91
CA VAL A 437 14.07 6.07 -0.94
C VAL A 437 13.76 4.84 -0.11
N HIS A 438 13.69 5.05 1.20
CA HIS A 438 13.05 4.12 2.13
C HIS A 438 11.68 4.65 2.55
N LEU A 439 10.66 3.79 2.46
CA LEU A 439 9.32 4.04 2.96
C LEU A 439 9.05 3.10 4.16
N ASP A 440 9.00 3.66 5.36
CA ASP A 440 8.57 2.93 6.55
C ASP A 440 7.04 2.95 6.65
N ILE A 441 6.43 1.81 6.31
CA ILE A 441 4.98 1.63 6.21
C ILE A 441 4.39 0.90 7.44
N ALA A 442 5.14 0.80 8.55
CA ALA A 442 4.72 0.08 9.76
C ALA A 442 3.36 0.55 10.33
N GLY A 443 3.05 1.84 10.21
CA GLY A 443 1.75 2.37 10.62
C GLY A 443 0.64 2.04 9.61
N PRO A 444 0.71 2.62 8.38
CA PRO A 444 -0.43 2.62 7.48
C PRO A 444 -0.75 1.30 6.79
N SER A 445 0.10 0.28 6.85
CA SER A 445 -0.22 -1.07 6.34
C SER A 445 -1.28 -1.79 7.19
N PHE A 446 -1.39 -1.46 8.47
CA PHE A 446 -2.30 -2.13 9.40
C PHE A 446 -3.69 -1.51 9.37
N PHE A 447 -4.70 -2.34 9.70
CA PHE A 447 -6.07 -1.86 9.86
C PHE A 447 -6.14 -0.77 10.93
N ASN A 448 -6.96 0.26 10.71
CA ASN A 448 -7.07 1.43 11.57
C ASN A 448 -8.38 2.19 11.29
N ASP A 449 -8.71 3.15 12.16
CA ASP A 449 -9.97 3.91 12.12
C ASP A 449 -9.97 5.15 11.20
N SER A 450 -8.96 5.31 10.32
CA SER A 450 -8.88 6.49 9.45
C SER A 450 -9.96 6.59 8.36
N SER A 451 -10.51 5.46 7.94
CA SER A 451 -11.49 5.38 6.85
C SER A 451 -12.41 4.18 7.04
N ASN A 452 -13.53 4.12 6.31
CA ASN A 452 -14.47 3.01 6.33
C ASN A 452 -13.87 1.71 5.78
N TYR A 453 -12.87 1.80 4.89
CA TYR A 453 -12.26 0.63 4.25
C TYR A 453 -10.98 0.13 4.93
N SER A 454 -10.48 0.84 5.94
CA SER A 454 -9.28 0.46 6.70
C SER A 454 -9.58 -0.22 8.05
N LYS A 455 -10.83 -0.22 8.55
CA LYS A 455 -11.14 -0.65 9.93
C LYS A 455 -10.94 -2.14 10.21
N LYS A 456 -11.15 -2.98 9.20
CA LYS A 456 -11.35 -4.43 9.41
C LYS A 456 -10.21 -5.32 8.93
N TYR A 457 -9.55 -4.90 7.87
CA TYR A 457 -8.54 -5.69 7.16
C TYR A 457 -7.34 -4.81 6.86
N MET A 458 -6.18 -5.44 6.65
CA MET A 458 -4.96 -4.74 6.21
C MET A 458 -5.24 -3.91 4.95
N THR A 459 -4.51 -2.81 4.80
CA THR A 459 -4.97 -1.67 3.99
C THR A 459 -4.57 -1.76 2.51
N GLY A 460 -3.54 -2.54 2.17
CA GLY A 460 -2.90 -2.50 0.87
C GLY A 460 -2.25 -1.15 0.55
N PHE A 461 -1.86 -0.40 1.57
CA PHE A 461 -1.24 0.92 1.47
C PHE A 461 -0.03 0.91 0.52
N GLY A 462 0.10 1.95 -0.31
CA GLY A 462 1.30 2.19 -1.12
C GLY A 462 1.21 1.68 -2.56
N VAL A 463 0.30 0.75 -2.87
CA VAL A 463 0.14 0.29 -4.28
C VAL A 463 -0.32 1.44 -5.19
N ARG A 464 -1.27 2.27 -4.74
CA ARG A 464 -1.76 3.42 -5.53
C ARG A 464 -0.63 4.45 -5.69
N LEU A 465 0.08 4.76 -4.62
CA LEU A 465 1.25 5.65 -4.62
C LEU A 465 2.30 5.22 -5.65
N LEU A 466 2.77 3.96 -5.57
CA LEU A 466 3.82 3.47 -6.46
C LEU A 466 3.32 3.34 -7.90
N PHE A 467 2.05 2.97 -8.11
CA PHE A 467 1.49 2.95 -9.46
C PHE A 467 1.50 4.34 -10.12
N GLU A 468 1.12 5.38 -9.39
CA GLU A 468 1.21 6.76 -9.90
C GLU A 468 2.66 7.18 -10.14
N PHE A 469 3.58 6.84 -9.22
CA PHE A 469 5.01 7.11 -9.40
C PHE A 469 5.56 6.45 -10.67
N LEU A 470 5.27 5.17 -10.90
CA LEU A 470 5.67 4.45 -12.10
C LEU A 470 5.06 5.08 -13.36
N GLN A 471 3.80 5.50 -13.30
CA GLN A 471 3.13 6.16 -14.41
C GLN A 471 3.75 7.51 -14.76
N GLU A 472 4.11 8.34 -13.79
CA GLU A 472 4.81 9.60 -14.07
C GLU A 472 6.20 9.37 -14.68
N ASN A 473 6.91 8.36 -14.18
CA ASN A 473 8.22 7.98 -14.69
C ASN A 473 8.18 7.30 -16.06
N SER A 474 7.03 6.77 -16.46
CA SER A 474 6.81 6.23 -17.80
C SER A 474 6.72 7.30 -18.91
N LYS A 475 6.48 8.56 -18.51
CA LYS A 475 6.30 9.70 -19.42
C LYS A 475 7.55 10.56 -19.57
N ARG A 476 8.52 10.45 -18.67
CA ARG A 476 9.77 11.22 -18.72
C ARG A 476 10.70 10.57 -19.75
N LYS A 477 10.97 11.27 -20.85
CA LYS A 477 11.97 10.90 -21.86
C LYS A 477 13.37 11.26 -21.38
#